data_AF-A0A3P8UCQ6-F1
#
_entry.id   AF-A0A3P8UCQ6-F1
#
_cell.length_a   1.000
_cell.length_b   1.000
_cell.length_c   1.000
_cell.angle_alpha   90.00
_cell.angle_beta   90.00
_cell.angle_gamma   90.00
#
_symmetry.space_group_name_H-M   'P 1'
#
loop_
_entity.id
_entity.type
_entity.pdbx_description
1 polymer ?
#
loop_
_entity_poly.entity_id
_entity_poly.type
_entity_poly.pdbx_seq_one_letter_code
_entity_poly.pdbx_strand_id
1 'polypeptide(L)'
;MGTSCLDISHEKTVKDLMNTSIHSGRRAERQWIYQTCTEFGFYETCEDASCPFSGMVTLQTQTKLCTMVFGVSQHSLPARIAFTNNYYGGDNPHTHRVLYVNGGVDPWKELSVVQDRTEEGEEAQTVFIKDTAHCADMASRRFTDRRSLRKARQVQHVHLTS
;
A
#
# COMPACT_ATOMS: atom_id res chain seq x y z
N MET A 1 -18.87 -11.61 24.99
CA MET A 1 -19.16 -10.19 24.70
C MET A 1 -19.20 -10.04 23.19
N GLY A 2 -20.40 -9.87 22.62
CA GLY A 2 -20.53 -9.63 21.18
C GLY A 2 -20.20 -8.18 20.87
N THR A 3 -19.25 -7.94 19.98
CA THR A 3 -19.01 -6.60 19.43
C THR A 3 -20.26 -6.13 18.66
N SER A 4 -20.54 -4.83 18.72
CA SER A 4 -21.54 -4.21 17.85
C SER A 4 -21.30 -4.59 16.39
N CYS A 5 -22.37 -4.84 15.62
CA CYS A 5 -22.24 -5.04 14.17
C CYS A 5 -21.60 -3.80 13.53
N LEU A 6 -20.73 -4.04 12.55
CA LEU A 6 -20.18 -2.99 11.72
C LEU A 6 -21.25 -2.52 10.74
N ASP A 7 -21.41 -1.21 10.62
CA ASP A 7 -22.27 -0.58 9.62
C ASP A 7 -21.54 -0.55 8.27
N ILE A 8 -22.14 -1.17 7.25
CA ILE A 8 -21.58 -1.30 5.90
C ILE A 8 -22.32 -0.44 4.86
N SER A 9 -23.09 0.57 5.30
CA SER A 9 -23.81 1.46 4.39
C SER A 9 -22.87 2.25 3.48
N HIS A 10 -23.06 2.11 2.17
CA HIS A 10 -22.36 2.89 1.16
C HIS A 10 -22.65 4.39 1.30
N GLU A 11 -23.91 4.76 1.50
CA GLU A 11 -24.34 6.16 1.63
C GLU A 11 -23.70 6.83 2.85
N LYS A 12 -23.65 6.12 3.98
CA LYS A 12 -22.96 6.61 5.18
C LYS A 12 -21.47 6.77 4.93
N THR A 13 -20.84 5.80 4.28
CA THR A 13 -19.41 5.88 3.94
C THR A 13 -19.11 7.09 3.06
N VAL A 14 -19.89 7.35 2.01
CA VAL A 14 -19.74 8.55 1.18
C VAL A 14 -19.94 9.82 2.00
N LYS A 15 -20.98 9.88 2.84
CA LYS A 15 -21.25 11.04 3.70
C LYS A 15 -20.10 11.31 4.67
N ASP A 16 -19.52 10.28 5.25
CA ASP A 16 -18.37 10.40 6.15
C ASP A 16 -17.13 10.92 5.40
N LEU A 17 -16.88 10.42 4.20
CA LEU A 17 -15.75 10.87 3.35
C LEU A 17 -15.92 12.29 2.82
N MET A 18 -17.17 12.75 2.65
CA MET A 18 -17.48 14.14 2.31
C MET A 18 -17.20 15.12 3.45
N ASN A 19 -17.07 14.64 4.69
CA ASN A 19 -16.80 15.50 5.84
C ASN A 19 -15.35 16.01 5.84
N THR A 20 -15.18 17.31 5.62
CA THR A 20 -13.89 18.01 5.60
C THR A 20 -13.48 18.59 6.96
N SER A 21 -14.27 18.37 8.02
CA SER A 21 -13.96 18.85 9.36
C SER A 21 -12.68 18.23 9.93
N ILE A 22 -11.85 19.07 10.53
CA ILE A 22 -10.58 18.67 11.17
C ILE A 22 -10.81 17.86 12.46
N HIS A 23 -12.05 17.75 12.95
CA HIS A 23 -12.36 16.93 14.13
C HIS A 23 -13.06 15.61 13.80
N SER A 24 -13.16 15.23 12.51
CA SER A 24 -13.78 13.96 12.13
C SER A 24 -12.90 12.76 12.53
N GLY A 25 -13.53 11.62 12.84
CA GLY A 25 -12.83 10.38 13.21
C GLY A 25 -12.13 9.69 12.03
N ARG A 26 -12.54 9.98 10.79
CA ARG A 26 -12.06 9.32 9.55
C ARG A 26 -11.15 10.20 8.71
N ARG A 27 -10.40 11.12 9.35
CA ARG A 27 -9.51 12.06 8.64
C ARG A 27 -8.54 11.33 7.72
N ALA A 28 -7.71 10.46 8.29
CA ALA A 28 -6.64 9.78 7.56
C ALA A 28 -7.16 9.01 6.33
N GLU A 29 -8.33 8.38 6.46
CA GLU A 29 -8.95 7.65 5.36
C GLU A 29 -9.36 8.58 4.21
N ARG A 30 -9.94 9.76 4.49
CA ARG A 30 -10.28 10.72 3.45
C ARG A 30 -9.02 11.20 2.70
N GLN A 31 -7.93 11.48 3.40
CA GLN A 31 -6.67 11.88 2.75
C GLN A 31 -6.09 10.74 1.92
N TRP A 32 -6.09 9.52 2.45
CA TRP A 32 -5.63 8.34 1.73
C TRP A 32 -6.39 8.12 0.43
N ILE A 33 -7.73 8.11 0.48
CA ILE A 33 -8.56 7.92 -0.73
C ILE A 33 -8.34 9.07 -1.71
N TYR A 34 -8.13 10.30 -1.24
CA TYR A 34 -7.78 11.41 -2.13
C TYR A 34 -6.49 11.11 -2.90
N GLN A 35 -5.42 10.68 -2.22
CA GLN A 35 -4.16 10.31 -2.86
C GLN A 35 -4.32 9.11 -3.81
N THR A 36 -5.10 8.09 -3.44
CA THR A 36 -5.46 6.99 -4.34
C THR A 36 -6.16 7.49 -5.61
N CYS A 37 -7.05 8.48 -5.46
CA CYS A 37 -7.81 9.10 -6.53
C CYS A 37 -7.02 10.12 -7.37
N THR A 38 -5.84 10.55 -6.94
CA THR A 38 -5.08 11.59 -7.65
C THR A 38 -3.66 11.19 -8.03
N GLU A 39 -3.12 10.13 -7.44
CA GLU A 39 -1.72 9.74 -7.57
C GLU A 39 -1.56 8.22 -7.68
N PHE A 40 -1.91 7.45 -6.64
CA PHE A 40 -1.41 6.07 -6.48
C PHE A 40 -2.27 4.98 -7.14
N GLY A 41 -3.59 5.13 -7.17
CA GLY A 41 -4.47 4.12 -7.75
C GLY A 41 -4.48 2.74 -7.07
N PHE A 42 -4.18 2.68 -5.76
CA PHE A 42 -4.25 1.45 -4.96
C PHE A 42 -5.71 1.03 -4.72
N TYR A 43 -6.29 0.35 -5.72
CA TYR A 43 -7.65 -0.21 -5.65
C TYR A 43 -7.59 -1.72 -5.56
N GLU A 44 -8.12 -2.28 -4.48
CA GLU A 44 -8.31 -3.72 -4.34
C GLU A 44 -9.57 -4.15 -5.08
N THR A 45 -9.46 -5.18 -5.91
CA THR A 45 -10.58 -5.76 -6.67
C THR A 45 -10.65 -7.27 -6.45
N CYS A 46 -11.82 -7.84 -6.69
CA CYS A 46 -12.10 -9.27 -6.50
C CYS A 46 -13.04 -9.78 -7.59
N GLU A 47 -12.83 -9.32 -8.82
CA GLU A 47 -13.68 -9.64 -9.98
C GLU A 47 -13.47 -11.07 -10.51
N ASP A 48 -12.33 -11.67 -10.18
CA ASP A 48 -11.98 -13.03 -10.57
C ASP A 48 -12.75 -14.08 -9.75
N ALA A 49 -13.21 -15.14 -10.40
CA ALA A 49 -14.01 -16.20 -9.76
C ALA A 49 -13.22 -17.02 -8.71
N SER A 50 -11.89 -16.99 -8.73
CA SER A 50 -11.04 -17.62 -7.71
C SER A 50 -10.89 -16.78 -6.44
N CYS A 51 -11.26 -15.49 -6.49
CA CYS A 51 -11.16 -14.62 -5.34
C CYS A 51 -12.22 -14.99 -4.30
N PRO A 52 -11.86 -15.19 -3.02
CA PRO A 52 -12.78 -15.68 -2.00
C PRO A 52 -13.74 -14.61 -1.46
N PHE A 53 -13.63 -13.36 -1.92
CA PHE A 53 -14.49 -12.24 -1.50
C PHE A 53 -15.57 -11.94 -2.55
N SER A 54 -16.37 -10.90 -2.30
CA SER A 54 -17.45 -10.54 -3.20
C SER A 54 -16.94 -10.01 -4.54
N GLY A 55 -17.44 -10.58 -5.63
CA GLY A 55 -17.26 -10.07 -7.00
C GLY A 55 -17.84 -8.67 -7.25
N MET A 56 -18.52 -8.07 -6.26
CA MET A 56 -18.99 -6.68 -6.33
C MET A 56 -17.88 -5.67 -6.04
N VAL A 57 -16.73 -6.11 -5.52
CA VAL A 57 -15.54 -5.27 -5.32
C VAL A 57 -14.80 -5.13 -6.66
N THR A 58 -15.27 -4.21 -7.50
CA THR A 58 -14.74 -3.96 -8.83
C THR A 58 -13.94 -2.67 -8.87
N LEU A 59 -13.05 -2.53 -9.87
CA LEU A 59 -12.33 -1.27 -10.08
C LEU A 59 -13.31 -0.10 -10.24
N GLN A 60 -14.40 -0.31 -11.00
CA GLN A 60 -15.43 0.70 -11.24
C GLN A 60 -16.09 1.18 -9.94
N THR A 61 -16.43 0.27 -9.02
CA THR A 61 -17.04 0.62 -7.74
C THR A 61 -16.09 1.45 -6.89
N GLN A 62 -14.80 1.09 -6.89
CA GLN A 62 -13.76 1.79 -6.14
C GLN A 62 -13.50 3.20 -6.70
N THR A 63 -13.30 3.33 -8.02
CA THR A 63 -13.00 4.62 -8.68
C THR A 63 -14.19 5.58 -8.68
N LYS A 64 -15.42 5.08 -8.52
CA LYS A 64 -16.62 5.94 -8.39
C LYS A 64 -16.54 6.89 -7.21
N LEU A 65 -15.90 6.50 -6.11
CA LEU A 65 -15.69 7.35 -4.94
C LEU A 65 -14.88 8.61 -5.30
N CYS A 66 -13.93 8.53 -6.24
CA CYS A 66 -13.12 9.67 -6.65
C CYS A 66 -13.97 10.82 -7.19
N THR A 67 -14.95 10.48 -8.04
CA THR A 67 -15.85 11.47 -8.61
C THR A 67 -16.88 11.94 -7.58
N MET A 68 -17.45 11.02 -6.80
CA MET A 68 -18.50 11.36 -5.82
C MET A 68 -17.99 12.22 -4.67
N VAL A 69 -16.78 11.97 -4.17
CA VAL A 69 -16.23 12.64 -2.98
C VAL A 69 -15.36 13.84 -3.34
N PHE A 70 -14.58 13.75 -4.42
CA PHE A 70 -13.55 14.74 -4.74
C PHE A 70 -13.75 15.45 -6.09
N GLY A 71 -14.79 15.08 -6.86
CA GLY A 71 -14.98 15.60 -8.21
C GLY A 71 -13.89 15.19 -9.20
N VAL A 72 -13.07 14.18 -8.86
CA VAL A 72 -12.00 13.71 -9.74
C VAL A 72 -12.57 12.73 -10.74
N SER A 73 -12.40 13.03 -12.03
CA SER A 73 -12.84 12.15 -13.11
C SER A 73 -12.02 10.86 -13.13
N GLN A 74 -12.71 9.71 -13.18
CA GLN A 74 -12.08 8.40 -13.30
C GLN A 74 -11.24 8.29 -14.57
N HIS A 75 -11.64 8.97 -15.66
CA HIS A 75 -10.89 9.01 -16.90
C HIS A 75 -9.52 9.70 -16.78
N SER A 76 -9.33 10.53 -15.75
CA SER A 76 -8.04 11.18 -15.49
C SER A 76 -7.08 10.30 -14.68
N LEU A 77 -7.56 9.22 -14.03
CA LEU A 77 -6.76 8.38 -13.15
C LEU A 77 -5.55 7.75 -13.86
N PRO A 78 -5.68 7.13 -15.05
CA PRO A 78 -4.53 6.47 -15.68
C PRO A 78 -3.37 7.43 -15.95
N ALA A 79 -3.64 8.65 -16.41
CA ALA A 79 -2.63 9.66 -16.67
C ALA A 79 -1.93 10.14 -15.39
N ARG A 80 -2.69 10.27 -14.29
CA ARG A 80 -2.16 10.66 -12.98
C ARG A 80 -1.29 9.59 -12.34
N ILE A 81 -1.69 8.33 -12.46
CA ILE A 81 -0.92 7.18 -12.01
C ILE A 81 0.36 7.05 -12.84
N ALA A 82 0.26 7.18 -14.17
CA ALA A 82 1.41 7.17 -15.06
C ALA A 82 2.40 8.30 -14.72
N PHE A 83 1.91 9.51 -14.43
CA PHE A 83 2.73 10.62 -13.96
C PHE A 83 3.47 10.25 -12.66
N THR A 84 2.76 9.71 -11.67
CA THR A 84 3.33 9.33 -10.37
C THR A 84 4.41 8.26 -10.53
N ASN A 85 4.12 7.20 -11.29
CA ASN A 85 5.08 6.14 -11.58
C ASN A 85 6.30 6.65 -12.34
N ASN A 86 6.12 7.53 -13.33
CA ASN A 86 7.24 8.13 -14.06
C ASN A 86 8.07 9.07 -13.19
N TYR A 87 7.43 9.80 -12.29
CA TYR A 87 8.11 10.72 -11.38
C TYR A 87 8.98 9.98 -10.35
N TYR A 88 8.46 8.91 -9.75
CA TYR A 88 9.17 8.15 -8.72
C TYR A 88 9.96 6.94 -9.26
N GLY A 89 9.76 6.56 -10.52
CA GLY A 89 10.42 5.42 -11.19
C GLY A 89 9.74 4.07 -11.01
N GLY A 90 8.53 4.02 -10.45
CA GLY A 90 7.72 2.81 -10.36
C GLY A 90 8.42 1.67 -9.59
N ASP A 91 8.48 0.49 -10.21
CA ASP A 91 9.18 -0.69 -9.70
C ASP A 91 10.71 -0.66 -9.97
N ASN A 92 11.20 0.38 -10.62
CA ASN A 92 12.61 0.61 -10.91
C ASN A 92 13.04 2.04 -10.56
N PRO A 93 12.93 2.45 -9.28
CA PRO A 93 13.20 3.81 -8.87
C PRO A 93 14.70 4.10 -8.81
N HIS A 94 15.11 5.30 -9.26
CA HIS A 94 16.49 5.77 -9.14
C HIS A 94 16.75 6.23 -7.70
N THR A 95 17.22 5.31 -6.86
CA THR A 95 17.39 5.55 -5.43
C THR A 95 18.82 5.28 -4.96
N HIS A 96 19.24 6.02 -3.94
CA HIS A 96 20.56 5.92 -3.34
C HIS A 96 20.44 5.71 -1.83
N ARG A 97 21.16 4.72 -1.28
CA ARG A 97 21.10 4.33 0.14
C ARG A 97 19.67 4.02 0.60
N VAL A 98 18.97 3.19 -0.18
CA VAL A 98 17.63 2.70 0.13
C VAL A 98 17.63 1.19 0.21
N LEU A 99 17.03 0.66 1.27
CA LEU A 99 16.81 -0.76 1.49
C LEU A 99 15.32 -1.09 1.36
N TYR A 100 14.95 -1.87 0.35
CA TYR A 100 13.57 -2.30 0.09
C TYR A 100 13.28 -3.63 0.80
N VAL A 101 12.52 -3.60 1.88
CA VAL A 101 12.25 -4.78 2.73
C VAL A 101 10.84 -5.28 2.47
N ASN A 102 10.71 -6.54 2.03
CA ASN A 102 9.45 -7.12 1.63
C ASN A 102 9.14 -8.41 2.41
N GLY A 103 7.92 -8.52 2.93
CA GLY A 103 7.41 -9.74 3.56
C GLY A 103 6.87 -10.73 2.54
N GLY A 104 7.18 -12.02 2.69
CA GLY A 104 6.80 -13.03 1.69
C GLY A 104 5.31 -13.33 1.61
N VAL A 105 4.55 -13.11 2.69
CA VAL A 105 3.08 -13.25 2.73
C VAL A 105 2.35 -11.91 2.74
N ASP A 106 3.09 -10.81 2.58
CA ASP A 106 2.50 -9.47 2.46
C ASP A 106 2.00 -9.26 1.02
N PRO A 107 0.69 -9.05 0.78
CA PRO A 107 0.18 -8.79 -0.56
C PRO A 107 0.73 -7.48 -1.14
N TRP A 108 1.15 -6.53 -0.31
CA TRP A 108 1.69 -5.25 -0.78
C TRP A 108 3.06 -5.36 -1.45
N LYS A 109 3.76 -6.48 -1.31
CA LYS A 109 5.05 -6.71 -1.97
C LYS A 109 4.95 -6.61 -3.50
N GLU A 110 3.79 -6.89 -4.08
CA GLU A 110 3.55 -6.82 -5.53
C GLU A 110 3.65 -5.39 -6.06
N LEU A 111 3.56 -4.38 -5.17
CA LEU A 111 3.71 -2.96 -5.49
C LEU A 111 5.09 -2.40 -5.11
N SER A 112 6.08 -3.27 -4.86
CA SER A 112 7.39 -2.92 -4.32
C SER A 112 8.54 -3.30 -5.26
N VAL A 113 9.75 -2.85 -4.95
CA VAL A 113 10.99 -3.31 -5.59
C VAL A 113 11.36 -4.66 -4.98
N VAL A 114 11.18 -5.74 -5.73
CA VAL A 114 11.36 -7.12 -5.25
C VAL A 114 12.57 -7.85 -5.85
N GLN A 115 13.27 -7.25 -6.81
CA GLN A 115 14.46 -7.82 -7.43
C GLN A 115 15.66 -6.91 -7.21
N ASP A 116 16.79 -7.48 -6.81
CA ASP A 116 18.08 -6.79 -6.79
C ASP A 116 18.49 -6.52 -8.24
N ARG A 117 18.60 -5.25 -8.64
CA ARG A 117 19.15 -4.87 -9.94
C ARG A 117 20.52 -4.24 -9.73
N THR A 118 21.54 -5.04 -9.97
CA THR A 118 22.95 -4.64 -10.00
C THR A 118 23.31 -4.14 -11.40
N GLU A 119 22.80 -2.98 -11.81
CA GLU A 119 23.40 -2.25 -12.93
C GLU A 119 23.83 -0.86 -12.46
N GLU A 120 25.16 -0.71 -12.43
CA GLU A 120 25.94 0.51 -12.30
C GLU A 120 25.52 1.51 -11.22
N GLY A 121 26.07 1.28 -10.03
CA GLY A 121 26.62 2.37 -9.23
C GLY A 121 25.62 3.20 -8.44
N GLU A 122 24.78 2.55 -7.63
CA GLU A 122 24.50 2.86 -6.22
C GLU A 122 23.33 1.98 -5.74
N GLU A 123 23.62 1.13 -4.75
CA GLU A 123 22.89 -0.11 -4.47
C GLU A 123 21.49 0.12 -3.89
N ALA A 124 20.46 0.03 -4.73
CA ALA A 124 19.14 -0.39 -4.25
C ALA A 124 19.26 -1.86 -3.78
N GLN A 125 19.27 -2.07 -2.47
CA GLN A 125 19.34 -3.40 -1.87
C GLN A 125 17.93 -3.85 -1.52
N THR A 126 17.54 -5.07 -1.91
CA THR A 126 16.27 -5.67 -1.49
C THR A 126 16.49 -6.72 -0.40
N VAL A 127 15.53 -6.83 0.53
CA VAL A 127 15.52 -7.86 1.58
C VAL A 127 14.18 -8.55 1.58
N PHE A 128 14.17 -9.80 1.14
CA PHE A 128 12.97 -10.62 1.13
C PHE A 128 12.87 -11.52 2.37
N ILE A 129 11.82 -11.34 3.16
CA ILE A 129 11.57 -12.09 4.39
C ILE A 129 10.40 -13.05 4.17
N LYS A 130 10.70 -14.25 3.66
CA LYS A 130 9.71 -15.26 3.22
C LYS A 130 8.50 -15.47 4.14
N ASP A 131 8.72 -15.44 5.45
CA ASP A 131 7.75 -15.90 6.45
C ASP A 131 7.07 -14.76 7.24
N THR A 132 7.12 -13.52 6.74
CA THR A 132 6.53 -12.38 7.43
C THR A 132 5.51 -11.65 6.58
N ALA A 133 4.55 -11.05 7.29
CA ALA A 133 3.55 -10.15 6.73
C ALA A 133 4.06 -8.70 6.75
N HIS A 134 3.13 -7.78 6.52
CA HIS A 134 3.37 -6.35 6.38
C HIS A 134 4.25 -5.75 7.48
N CYS A 135 5.40 -5.19 7.06
CA CYS A 135 6.34 -4.42 7.89
C CYS A 135 6.75 -5.09 9.21
N ALA A 136 6.83 -6.43 9.24
CA ALA A 136 7.13 -7.16 10.47
C ALA A 136 8.52 -6.85 11.04
N ASP A 137 9.45 -6.45 10.18
CA ASP A 137 10.79 -5.98 10.52
C ASP A 137 10.78 -4.70 11.37
N MET A 138 9.83 -3.81 11.13
CA MET A 138 9.64 -2.55 11.89
C MET A 138 9.02 -2.76 13.27
N ALA A 139 8.39 -3.91 13.51
CA ALA A 139 7.83 -4.23 14.83
C ALA A 139 8.93 -4.44 15.88
N SER A 140 8.59 -4.21 17.16
CA SER A 140 9.51 -4.50 18.26
C SER A 140 9.95 -5.96 18.26
N ARG A 141 11.22 -6.20 18.63
CA ARG A 141 11.79 -7.55 18.70
C ARG A 141 11.04 -8.42 19.71
N ARG A 142 10.83 -9.68 19.35
CA ARG A 142 10.25 -10.70 20.23
C ARG A 142 11.15 -11.93 20.29
N PHE A 143 11.13 -12.63 21.41
CA PHE A 143 11.88 -13.89 21.55
C PHE A 143 11.41 -14.96 20.54
N THR A 144 10.15 -14.88 20.13
CA THR A 144 9.51 -15.79 19.15
C THR A 144 9.77 -15.41 17.69
N ASP A 145 10.53 -14.35 17.41
CA ASP A 145 10.79 -13.94 16.03
C ASP A 145 11.44 -15.09 15.24
N ARG A 146 11.07 -15.23 13.97
CA ARG A 146 11.68 -16.25 13.12
C ARG A 146 13.13 -15.86 12.80
N ARG A 147 13.95 -16.86 12.47
CA ARG A 147 15.36 -16.64 12.12
C ARG A 147 15.51 -15.72 10.90
N SER A 148 14.62 -15.84 9.91
CA SER A 148 14.57 -14.97 8.72
C SER A 148 14.42 -13.49 9.11
N LEU A 149 13.46 -13.17 9.98
CA LEU A 149 13.23 -11.82 10.49
C LEU A 149 14.44 -11.27 11.26
N ARG A 150 15.06 -12.09 12.13
CA ARG A 150 16.27 -11.67 12.85
C ARG A 150 17.43 -11.34 11.92
N LYS A 151 17.64 -12.14 10.86
CA LYS A 151 18.67 -11.91 9.85
C LYS A 151 18.40 -10.61 9.08
N ALA A 152 17.16 -10.38 8.65
CA ALA A 152 16.78 -9.16 7.95
C ALA A 152 17.08 -7.89 8.77
N ARG A 153 16.75 -7.88 10.06
CA ARG A 153 17.08 -6.77 10.96
C ARG A 153 18.59 -6.57 11.15
N GLN A 154 19.39 -7.62 11.02
CA GLN A 154 20.84 -7.49 11.05
C GLN A 154 21.36 -6.79 9.78
N VAL A 155 20.83 -7.16 8.60
CA VAL A 155 21.15 -6.48 7.33
C VAL A 155 20.76 -5.00 7.41
N GLN A 156 19.56 -4.68 7.90
CA GLN A 156 19.12 -3.31 8.14
C GLN A 156 20.08 -2.54 9.03
N HIS A 157 20.51 -3.14 10.14
CA HIS A 157 21.44 -2.49 11.06
C HIS A 157 22.78 -2.16 10.39
N VAL A 158 23.32 -3.08 9.58
CA VAL A 158 24.55 -2.85 8.81
C VAL A 158 24.35 -1.72 7.81
N HIS A 159 23.28 -1.76 7.00
CA HIS A 159 22.97 -0.72 6.01
C HIS A 159 22.81 0.68 6.63
N LEU A 160 22.22 0.78 7.82
CA LEU A 160 22.02 2.05 8.53
C LEU A 160 23.28 2.59 9.23
N THR A 161 24.33 1.78 9.35
CA THR A 161 25.56 2.14 10.08
C THR A 161 26.81 2.18 9.20
N SER A 162 26.72 1.74 7.94
CA SER A 162 27.72 1.95 6.88
C SER A 162 27.66 3.37 6.35
#